data_AF-A0A930S8W5-F1
#
_entry.id   AF-A0A930S8W5-F1
#
_cell.length_a   1.000
_cell.length_b   1.000
_cell.length_c   1.000
_cell.angle_alpha   90.00
_cell.angle_beta   90.00
_cell.angle_gamma   90.00
#
_symmetry.space_group_name_H-M   'P 1'
#
loop_
_entity.id
_entity.type
_entity.pdbx_description
1 polymer ?
#
loop_
_entity_poly.entity_id
_entity_poly.type
_entity_poly.pdbx_seq_one_letter_code
_entity_poly.pdbx_strand_id
1 'polypeptide(L)'
;MSDLVLGLDIGIGSVGVGILNKVTGEIIHKNSRIFPAAQAENNVERRINRQGRRLTRRKKHRRVRLNHLFEESGLITDFTNVSINLNPYQLRVKGLTDELSNEELFIALKNMVKHRGISYLDDASDDGNSSVGDYAQIVKENSKQLETKTPGQIQLERYQKYGQLRGDFTVEEDGKKHRLIIVFPTSA
;
A
#
# COMPACT_ATOMS: atom_id res chain seq x y z
N MET A 1 61.85 6.32 9.31
CA MET A 1 60.45 5.90 9.55
C MET A 1 60.32 5.55 11.01
N SER A 2 59.24 5.95 11.68
CA SER A 2 59.01 5.56 13.08
C SER A 2 58.86 4.04 13.21
N ASP A 3 59.29 3.48 14.34
CA ASP A 3 59.10 2.05 14.65
C ASP A 3 57.69 1.71 15.15
N LEU A 4 56.76 2.65 15.09
CA LEU A 4 55.38 2.47 15.51
C LEU A 4 54.50 1.89 14.39
N VAL A 5 53.66 0.93 14.76
CA VAL A 5 52.64 0.31 13.91
C VAL A 5 51.28 0.54 14.55
N LEU A 6 50.32 0.98 13.73
CA LEU A 6 48.92 1.20 14.10
C LEU A 6 48.06 0.04 13.59
N GLY A 7 47.33 -0.62 14.48
CA GLY A 7 46.25 -1.55 14.17
C GLY A 7 44.90 -0.87 14.36
N LEU A 8 43.99 -1.07 13.41
CA LEU A 8 42.60 -0.62 13.48
C LEU A 8 41.66 -1.82 13.34
N ASP A 9 40.75 -1.99 14.29
CA ASP A 9 39.66 -2.96 14.24
C ASP A 9 38.34 -2.20 14.03
N ILE A 10 37.87 -2.14 12.78
CA ILE A 10 36.74 -1.30 12.37
C ILE A 10 35.45 -2.13 12.36
N GLY A 11 34.61 -1.92 13.37
CA GLY A 11 33.27 -2.47 13.49
C GLY A 11 32.17 -1.45 13.15
N ILE A 12 30.94 -1.94 12.97
CA ILE A 12 29.78 -1.10 12.65
C ILE A 12 29.41 -0.09 13.75
N GLY A 13 29.80 -0.36 15.00
CA GLY A 13 29.53 0.48 16.18
C GLY A 13 30.74 0.68 17.11
N SER A 14 31.94 0.36 16.62
CA SER A 14 33.15 0.59 17.38
C SER A 14 34.37 0.60 16.46
N VAL A 15 35.41 1.34 16.85
CA VAL A 15 36.74 1.23 16.25
C VAL A 15 37.75 0.97 17.37
N GLY A 16 38.35 -0.21 17.36
CA GLY A 16 39.50 -0.55 18.19
C GLY A 16 40.77 0.07 17.61
N VAL A 17 41.60 0.65 18.47
CA VAL A 17 42.87 1.30 18.10
C VAL A 17 43.98 0.73 18.96
N GLY A 18 45.05 0.25 18.33
CA GLY A 18 46.26 -0.21 19.02
C GLY A 18 47.51 0.33 18.34
N ILE A 19 48.46 0.86 19.11
CA ILE A 19 49.76 1.29 18.61
C ILE A 19 50.84 0.49 19.34
N LEU A 20 51.76 -0.13 18.61
CA LEU A 20 52.88 -0.88 19.17
C LEU A 20 54.20 -0.55 18.46
N ASN A 21 55.31 -0.68 19.17
CA ASN A 21 56.64 -0.59 18.58
C ASN A 21 57.04 -1.94 17.97
N LYS A 22 57.30 -1.99 16.66
CA LYS A 22 57.56 -3.22 15.91
C LYS A 22 58.90 -3.90 16.23
N VAL A 23 59.84 -3.18 16.85
CA VAL A 23 61.17 -3.70 17.22
C VAL A 23 61.15 -4.26 18.64
N THR A 24 60.54 -3.55 19.59
CA THR A 24 60.51 -3.97 21.01
C THR A 24 59.28 -4.81 21.35
N GLY A 25 58.22 -4.76 20.56
CA GLY A 25 56.92 -5.35 20.88
C GLY A 25 56.13 -4.59 21.95
N GLU A 26 56.64 -3.44 22.42
CA GLU A 26 55.97 -2.63 23.45
C GLU A 26 54.66 -2.04 22.93
N ILE A 27 53.62 -2.08 23.77
CA ILE A 27 52.34 -1.48 23.44
C ILE A 27 52.30 -0.05 23.93
N ILE A 28 52.28 0.89 22.98
CA ILE A 28 52.33 2.33 23.23
C ILE A 28 50.95 2.91 23.51
N HIS A 29 49.91 2.39 22.86
CA HIS A 29 48.54 2.88 23.06
C HIS A 29 47.51 1.79 22.80
N LYS A 30 46.42 1.81 23.58
CA LYS A 30 45.22 0.97 23.40
C LYS A 30 43.99 1.84 23.63
N ASN A 31 43.02 1.76 22.72
CA ASN A 31 41.77 2.51 22.83
C ASN A 31 40.62 1.75 22.14
N SER A 32 39.39 2.01 22.60
CA SER A 32 38.17 1.58 21.94
C SER A 32 37.25 2.79 21.82
N ARG A 33 36.99 3.20 20.58
CA ARG A 33 36.02 4.25 20.28
C ARG A 33 34.67 3.60 20.00
N ILE A 34 33.72 3.75 20.91
CA ILE A 34 32.36 3.23 20.76
C ILE A 34 31.45 4.32 20.22
N PHE A 35 30.61 3.99 19.24
CA PHE A 35 29.53 4.84 18.74
C PHE A 35 28.34 3.96 18.37
N PRO A 36 27.10 4.38 18.61
CA PRO A 36 25.95 3.62 18.12
C PRO A 36 26.13 3.39 16.62
N ALA A 37 26.06 2.13 16.18
CA ALA A 37 26.06 1.85 14.75
C ALA A 37 25.00 2.72 14.09
N ALA A 38 25.31 3.28 12.91
CA ALA A 38 24.33 4.07 12.17
C ALA A 38 23.06 3.22 12.04
N GLN A 39 22.02 3.54 12.82
CA GLN A 39 20.81 2.74 12.92
C GLN A 39 20.09 2.86 11.58
N ALA A 40 20.40 1.94 10.66
CA ALA A 40 19.79 1.88 9.33
C ALA A 40 18.25 1.83 9.44
N GLU A 41 17.75 1.30 10.56
CA GLU A 41 16.35 1.25 10.98
C GLU A 41 15.67 2.63 10.96
N ASN A 42 16.31 3.69 11.47
CA ASN A 42 15.73 5.04 11.46
C ASN A 42 15.54 5.57 10.02
N ASN A 43 16.44 5.20 9.11
CA ASN A 43 16.29 5.55 7.70
C ASN A 43 15.19 4.72 7.01
N VAL A 44 14.99 3.47 7.43
CA VAL A 44 13.86 2.64 6.98
C VAL A 44 12.54 3.29 7.39
N GLU A 45 12.40 3.66 8.66
CA GLU A 45 11.19 4.32 9.16
C GLU A 45 10.92 5.66 8.44
N ARG A 46 11.97 6.50 8.31
CA ARG A 46 11.88 7.75 7.54
C ARG A 46 11.40 7.52 6.11
N ARG A 47 11.89 6.45 5.45
CA ARG A 47 11.53 6.09 4.08
C ARG A 47 10.07 5.63 4.00
N ILE A 48 9.63 4.75 4.90
CA ILE A 48 8.26 4.26 4.99
C ILE A 48 7.30 5.44 5.17
N ASN A 49 7.57 6.31 6.15
CA ASN A 49 6.75 7.49 6.44
C ASN A 49 6.66 8.45 5.24
N ARG A 50 7.78 8.68 4.54
CA ARG A 50 7.80 9.51 3.32
C ARG A 50 6.96 8.89 2.20
N GLN A 51 7.05 7.59 1.99
CA GLN A 51 6.26 6.88 0.97
C GLN A 51 4.77 6.92 1.31
N GLY A 52 4.41 6.66 2.57
CA GLY A 52 3.04 6.78 3.07
C GLY A 52 2.43 8.16 2.82
N ARG A 53 3.17 9.24 3.16
CA ARG A 53 2.74 10.62 2.87
C ARG A 53 2.50 10.86 1.38
N ARG A 54 3.36 10.34 0.51
CA ARG A 54 3.20 10.48 -0.95
C ARG A 54 1.96 9.75 -1.47
N LEU A 55 1.71 8.53 -0.99
CA LEU A 55 0.52 7.75 -1.36
C LEU A 55 -0.76 8.47 -0.93
N THR A 56 -0.83 8.93 0.32
CA THR A 56 -1.98 9.68 0.85
C THR A 56 -2.20 10.99 0.10
N ARG A 57 -1.12 11.76 -0.15
CA ARG A 57 -1.18 13.01 -0.93
C ARG A 57 -1.74 12.77 -2.33
N ARG A 58 -1.24 11.76 -3.05
CA ARG A 58 -1.69 11.43 -4.41
C ARG A 58 -3.14 10.92 -4.41
N LYS A 59 -3.54 10.11 -3.42
CA LYS A 59 -4.94 9.67 -3.25
C LYS A 59 -5.88 10.85 -3.00
N LYS A 60 -5.49 11.83 -2.17
CA LYS A 60 -6.24 13.08 -1.98
C LYS A 60 -6.33 13.86 -3.28
N HIS A 61 -5.20 14.06 -3.96
CA HIS A 61 -5.11 14.87 -5.17
C HIS A 61 -5.89 14.29 -6.35
N ARG A 62 -6.02 12.96 -6.49
CA ARG A 62 -6.92 12.36 -7.51
C ARG A 62 -8.36 12.83 -7.39
N ARG A 63 -8.86 12.99 -6.16
CA ARG A 63 -10.23 13.49 -5.93
C ARG A 63 -10.35 14.97 -6.24
N VAL A 64 -9.31 15.75 -5.93
CA VAL A 64 -9.27 17.19 -6.29
C VAL A 64 -9.30 17.35 -7.81
N ARG A 65 -8.52 16.55 -8.55
CA ARG A 65 -8.58 16.53 -10.02
C ARG A 65 -9.95 16.08 -10.56
N LEU A 66 -10.61 15.13 -9.89
CA LEU A 66 -11.97 14.74 -10.25
C LEU A 66 -12.97 15.88 -10.04
N ASN A 67 -12.85 16.66 -8.95
CA ASN A 67 -13.67 17.85 -8.75
C ASN A 67 -13.48 18.85 -9.90
N HIS A 68 -12.23 19.21 -10.22
CA HIS A 68 -11.94 20.13 -11.33
C HIS A 68 -12.49 19.62 -12.67
N LEU A 69 -12.37 18.33 -12.96
CA LEU A 69 -12.94 17.74 -14.16
C LEU A 69 -14.47 17.93 -14.22
N PHE A 70 -15.17 17.75 -13.10
CA PHE A 70 -16.62 17.95 -13.02
C PHE A 70 -17.03 19.43 -13.14
N GLU A 71 -16.23 20.35 -12.59
CA GLU A 71 -16.39 21.80 -12.73
C GLU A 71 -16.22 22.23 -14.20
N GLU A 72 -15.09 21.84 -14.82
CA GLU A 72 -14.75 22.16 -16.20
C GLU A 72 -15.77 21.58 -17.20
N SER A 73 -16.33 20.40 -16.89
CA SER A 73 -17.36 19.76 -17.71
C SER A 73 -18.77 20.34 -17.50
N GLY A 74 -18.96 21.25 -16.56
CA GLY A 74 -20.27 21.82 -16.22
C GLY A 74 -21.26 20.83 -15.60
N LEU A 75 -20.80 19.65 -15.14
CA LEU A 75 -21.67 18.61 -14.57
C LEU A 75 -22.04 18.90 -13.12
N ILE A 76 -21.07 19.40 -12.33
CA ILE A 76 -21.26 19.88 -10.96
C ILE A 76 -20.44 21.13 -10.78
N THR A 77 -21.10 22.22 -10.40
CA THR A 77 -20.46 23.52 -10.12
C THR A 77 -20.46 23.85 -8.62
N ASP A 78 -21.35 23.23 -7.83
CA ASP A 78 -21.39 23.34 -6.37
C ASP A 78 -21.22 21.97 -5.70
N PHE A 79 -20.13 21.79 -4.94
CA PHE A 79 -19.86 20.56 -4.19
C PHE A 79 -20.33 20.60 -2.74
N THR A 80 -20.90 21.70 -2.27
CA THR A 80 -21.30 21.85 -0.85
C THR A 80 -22.49 20.96 -0.50
N ASN A 81 -23.38 20.69 -1.46
CA ASN A 81 -24.61 19.93 -1.28
C ASN A 81 -24.51 18.46 -1.73
N VAL A 82 -23.34 17.99 -2.16
CA VAL A 82 -23.15 16.60 -2.57
C VAL A 82 -23.32 15.68 -1.35
N SER A 83 -24.30 14.79 -1.41
CA SER A 83 -24.58 13.83 -0.35
C SER A 83 -23.39 12.89 -0.10
N ILE A 84 -23.10 12.66 1.18
CA ILE A 84 -22.09 11.68 1.62
C ILE A 84 -22.71 10.37 2.10
N ASN A 85 -24.04 10.26 2.09
CA ASN A 85 -24.80 9.17 2.70
C ASN A 85 -25.44 8.23 1.66
N LEU A 86 -25.35 8.53 0.36
CA LEU A 86 -25.75 7.59 -0.69
C LEU A 86 -24.79 6.41 -0.77
N ASN A 87 -25.30 5.24 -1.15
CA ASN A 87 -24.48 4.04 -1.30
C ASN A 87 -23.73 4.06 -2.65
N PRO A 88 -22.42 4.34 -2.68
CA PRO A 88 -21.68 4.44 -3.93
C PRO A 88 -21.55 3.10 -4.66
N TYR A 89 -21.64 1.97 -3.96
CA TYR A 89 -21.54 0.64 -4.58
C TYR A 89 -22.82 0.32 -5.35
N GLN A 90 -23.97 0.66 -4.78
CA GLN A 90 -25.26 0.55 -5.47
C GLN A 90 -25.31 1.45 -6.71
N LEU A 91 -24.88 2.70 -6.58
CA LEU A 91 -24.82 3.65 -7.71
C LEU A 91 -23.91 3.15 -8.83
N ARG A 92 -22.75 2.57 -8.49
CA ARG A 92 -21.83 1.97 -9.47
C ARG A 92 -22.45 0.80 -10.23
N VAL A 93 -23.33 0.03 -9.61
CA VAL A 93 -24.04 -1.08 -10.28
C VAL A 93 -25.21 -0.56 -11.09
N LYS A 94 -26.02 0.35 -10.55
CA LYS A 94 -27.13 1.02 -11.24
C LYS A 94 -26.64 1.69 -12.54
N GLY A 95 -25.55 2.44 -12.47
CA GLY A 95 -24.97 3.14 -13.63
C GLY A 95 -24.42 2.26 -14.75
N LEU A 96 -24.43 0.92 -14.61
CA LEU A 96 -24.10 0.00 -15.69
C LEU A 96 -25.27 -0.19 -16.67
N THR A 97 -26.50 0.00 -16.21
CA THR A 97 -27.73 -0.29 -16.98
C THR A 97 -28.69 0.89 -17.03
N ASP A 98 -28.72 1.71 -15.98
CA ASP A 98 -29.69 2.78 -15.78
C ASP A 98 -29.00 4.14 -15.62
N GLU A 99 -29.74 5.20 -15.94
CA GLU A 99 -29.24 6.56 -15.83
C GLU A 99 -28.95 6.96 -14.36
N LEU A 100 -27.85 7.69 -14.16
CA LEU A 100 -27.49 8.31 -12.90
C LEU A 100 -27.59 9.84 -13.03
N SER A 101 -28.00 10.52 -11.97
CA SER A 101 -27.83 11.97 -11.91
C SER A 101 -26.33 12.34 -11.91
N ASN A 102 -26.01 13.59 -12.25
CA ASN A 102 -24.61 14.08 -12.19
C ASN A 102 -23.99 13.90 -10.80
N GLU A 103 -24.79 14.11 -9.73
CA GLU A 103 -24.36 13.90 -8.35
C GLU A 103 -24.10 12.41 -8.05
N GLU A 104 -25.03 11.53 -8.45
CA GLU A 104 -24.89 10.08 -8.29
C GLU A 104 -23.64 9.56 -9.02
N LEU A 105 -23.43 10.02 -10.25
CA LEU A 105 -22.25 9.70 -11.06
C LEU A 105 -20.96 10.18 -10.37
N PHE A 106 -20.94 11.41 -9.86
CA PHE A 106 -19.79 11.93 -9.12
C PHE A 106 -19.47 11.09 -7.88
N ILE A 107 -20.48 10.69 -7.11
CA ILE A 107 -20.32 9.86 -5.91
C ILE A 107 -19.74 8.48 -6.28
N ALA A 108 -20.28 7.85 -7.33
CA ALA A 108 -19.79 6.58 -7.86
C ALA A 108 -18.32 6.65 -8.30
N LEU A 109 -17.96 7.63 -9.12
CA LEU A 109 -16.59 7.82 -9.62
C LEU A 109 -15.62 8.23 -8.50
N LYS A 110 -16.04 9.10 -7.58
CA LYS A 110 -15.24 9.53 -6.43
C LYS A 110 -14.93 8.37 -5.48
N ASN A 111 -15.83 7.38 -5.36
CA ASN A 111 -15.57 6.15 -4.64
C ASN A 111 -14.51 5.29 -5.35
N MET A 112 -14.62 5.11 -6.67
CA MET A 112 -13.65 4.33 -7.47
C MET A 112 -12.24 4.90 -7.39
N VAL A 113 -12.06 6.22 -7.59
CA VAL A 113 -10.71 6.84 -7.57
C VAL A 113 -10.02 6.76 -6.20
N LYS A 114 -10.78 6.59 -5.10
CA LYS A 114 -10.24 6.35 -3.74
C LYS A 114 -9.65 4.94 -3.61
N HIS A 115 -10.17 3.96 -4.34
CA HIS A 115 -9.88 2.53 -4.21
C HIS A 115 -9.59 1.87 -5.57
N ARG A 116 -8.72 2.52 -6.36
CA ARG A 116 -8.37 2.14 -7.73
C ARG A 116 -7.60 0.82 -7.92
N GLY A 117 -7.57 -0.05 -6.91
CA GLY A 117 -6.89 -1.33 -7.01
C GLY A 117 -5.36 -1.27 -7.09
N ILE A 118 -4.81 -2.42 -7.51
CA ILE A 118 -3.39 -2.70 -7.75
C ILE A 118 -3.16 -2.87 -9.25
N SER A 119 -1.98 -2.50 -9.77
CA SER A 119 -1.73 -2.45 -11.22
C SER A 119 -0.54 -3.29 -11.66
N TYR A 120 -0.03 -4.16 -10.79
CA TYR A 120 1.16 -5.00 -11.05
C TYR A 120 0.83 -6.49 -11.05
N LEU A 121 -0.37 -6.88 -10.60
CA LEU A 121 -0.80 -8.28 -10.64
C LEU A 121 -1.48 -8.67 -11.95
N ASP A 122 -1.78 -7.69 -12.82
CA ASP A 122 -2.14 -7.98 -14.21
C ASP A 122 -0.95 -8.63 -14.96
N ASP A 123 0.29 -8.32 -14.55
CA ASP A 123 1.53 -8.85 -15.13
C ASP A 123 2.02 -10.14 -14.44
N ALA A 124 1.42 -10.53 -13.31
CA ALA A 124 1.81 -11.73 -12.56
C ALA A 124 1.01 -12.94 -13.05
N SER A 125 1.23 -13.32 -14.30
CA SER A 125 0.74 -14.58 -14.84
C SER A 125 1.37 -15.76 -14.09
N ASP A 126 0.48 -16.61 -13.58
CA ASP A 126 0.60 -17.87 -12.85
C ASP A 126 1.81 -18.77 -13.21
N ASP A 127 2.99 -18.52 -12.65
CA ASP A 127 4.01 -19.57 -12.50
C ASP A 127 3.69 -20.35 -11.21
N GLY A 128 2.85 -21.36 -11.37
CA GLY A 128 2.19 -22.13 -10.31
C GLY A 128 3.10 -22.99 -9.43
N ASN A 129 4.16 -22.43 -8.82
CA ASN A 129 5.07 -23.24 -8.00
C ASN A 129 5.81 -22.51 -6.86
N SER A 130 5.19 -21.52 -6.25
CA SER A 130 5.69 -20.98 -4.98
C SER A 130 4.54 -20.87 -3.99
N SER A 131 4.81 -21.11 -2.71
CA SER A 131 3.86 -21.03 -1.61
C SER A 131 3.14 -19.68 -1.62
N VAL A 132 2.02 -19.62 -2.33
CA VAL A 132 1.21 -18.42 -2.54
C VAL A 132 0.63 -18.04 -1.19
N GLY A 133 1.20 -17.02 -0.53
CA GLY A 133 0.68 -16.55 0.76
C GLY A 133 -0.79 -16.13 0.66
N ASP A 134 -1.53 -16.25 1.77
CA ASP A 134 -2.98 -16.04 1.86
C ASP A 134 -3.51 -14.84 1.05
N TYR A 135 -2.77 -13.72 1.04
CA TYR A 135 -3.13 -12.52 0.28
C TYR A 135 -3.27 -12.76 -1.23
N ALA A 136 -2.30 -13.45 -1.84
CA ALA A 136 -2.29 -13.67 -3.28
C ALA A 136 -3.36 -14.68 -3.71
N GLN A 137 -3.68 -15.65 -2.85
CA GLN A 137 -4.81 -16.56 -3.08
C GLN A 137 -6.14 -15.79 -3.08
N ILE A 138 -6.36 -14.89 -2.11
CA ILE A 138 -7.58 -14.07 -2.04
C ILE A 138 -7.71 -13.14 -3.26
N VAL A 139 -6.59 -12.57 -3.75
CA VAL A 139 -6.63 -11.78 -4.99
C VAL A 139 -6.99 -12.65 -6.19
N LYS A 140 -6.45 -13.88 -6.29
CA LYS A 140 -6.79 -14.83 -7.37
C LYS A 140 -8.28 -15.21 -7.35
N GLU A 141 -8.85 -15.40 -6.16
CA GLU A 141 -10.28 -15.66 -5.99
C GLU A 141 -11.15 -14.46 -6.41
N ASN A 142 -10.73 -13.24 -6.07
CA ASN A 142 -11.39 -12.02 -6.57
C ASN A 142 -11.30 -11.96 -8.10
N SER A 143 -10.14 -12.27 -8.70
CA SER A 143 -9.94 -12.24 -10.15
C SER A 143 -10.86 -13.21 -10.90
N LYS A 144 -11.11 -14.40 -10.36
CA LYS A 144 -12.10 -15.34 -10.95
C LYS A 144 -13.51 -14.75 -10.99
N GLN A 145 -13.92 -14.03 -9.95
CA GLN A 145 -15.24 -13.38 -9.93
C GLN A 145 -15.34 -12.26 -10.98
N LEU A 146 -14.20 -11.65 -11.34
CA LEU A 146 -14.14 -10.58 -12.35
C LEU A 146 -14.45 -11.05 -13.78
N GLU A 147 -14.40 -12.36 -14.04
CA GLU A 147 -14.77 -12.93 -15.35
C GLU A 147 -16.23 -12.65 -15.72
N THR A 148 -17.10 -12.47 -14.72
CA THR A 148 -18.55 -12.28 -14.93
C THR A 148 -19.12 -11.04 -14.25
N LYS A 149 -18.38 -10.43 -13.31
CA LYS A 149 -18.87 -9.32 -12.48
C LYS A 149 -17.83 -8.20 -12.39
N THR A 150 -18.28 -6.96 -12.40
CA THR A 150 -17.42 -5.81 -12.08
C THR A 150 -17.04 -5.81 -10.59
N PRO A 151 -15.95 -5.13 -10.19
CA PRO A 151 -15.63 -4.94 -8.77
C PRO A 151 -16.77 -4.30 -7.97
N GLY A 152 -17.59 -3.45 -8.63
CA GLY A 152 -18.74 -2.80 -8.01
C GLY A 152 -19.85 -3.78 -7.64
N GLN A 153 -20.16 -4.72 -8.54
CA GLN A 153 -21.13 -5.79 -8.30
C GLN A 153 -20.68 -6.72 -7.18
N ILE A 154 -19.42 -7.20 -7.22
CA ILE A 154 -18.86 -8.07 -6.17
C ILE A 154 -18.90 -7.37 -4.80
N GLN A 155 -18.52 -6.09 -4.75
CA GLN A 155 -18.59 -5.30 -3.52
C GLN A 155 -20.03 -5.15 -3.04
N LEU A 156 -20.98 -4.80 -3.92
CA LEU A 156 -22.37 -4.64 -3.52
C LEU A 156 -22.96 -5.95 -2.95
N GLU A 157 -22.69 -7.09 -3.56
CA GLU A 157 -23.11 -8.40 -3.06
C GLU A 157 -22.52 -8.69 -1.68
N ARG A 158 -21.22 -8.44 -1.47
CA ARG A 158 -20.58 -8.59 -0.16
C ARG A 158 -21.20 -7.68 0.90
N TYR A 159 -21.53 -6.45 0.51
CA TYR A 159 -22.18 -5.50 1.40
C TYR A 159 -23.58 -5.97 1.82
N GLN A 160 -24.37 -6.49 0.86
CA GLN A 160 -25.71 -7.01 1.13
C GLN A 160 -25.67 -8.31 1.95
N LYS A 161 -24.74 -9.22 1.63
CA LYS A 161 -24.65 -10.54 2.27
C LYS A 161 -24.03 -10.50 3.66
N TYR A 162 -22.98 -9.70 3.86
CA TYR A 162 -22.20 -9.70 5.10
C TYR A 162 -22.27 -8.38 5.89
N GLY A 163 -22.91 -7.34 5.37
CA GLY A 163 -23.00 -6.03 6.02
C GLY A 163 -21.69 -5.24 6.07
N GLN A 164 -20.60 -5.78 5.51
CA GLN A 164 -19.27 -5.15 5.54
C GLN A 164 -18.50 -5.33 4.24
N LEU A 165 -17.57 -4.39 4.04
CA LEU A 165 -16.76 -4.30 2.83
C LEU A 165 -15.29 -4.08 3.14
N ARG A 166 -14.97 -3.20 4.09
CA ARG A 166 -13.63 -2.61 4.14
C ARG A 166 -12.69 -3.47 4.96
N GLY A 167 -11.42 -3.48 4.54
CA GLY A 167 -10.36 -4.16 5.27
C GLY A 167 -10.23 -5.62 4.84
N ASP A 168 -9.88 -6.42 5.82
CA ASP A 168 -9.61 -7.84 5.73
C ASP A 168 -10.44 -8.52 6.81
N PHE A 169 -11.41 -9.34 6.41
CA PHE A 169 -12.38 -9.91 7.31
C PHE A 169 -12.73 -11.34 6.93
N THR A 170 -13.08 -12.14 7.93
CA THR A 170 -13.49 -13.54 7.75
C THR A 170 -15.01 -13.63 7.73
N VAL A 171 -15.55 -14.39 6.78
CA VAL A 171 -16.95 -14.77 6.68
C VAL A 171 -17.07 -16.28 6.81
N GLU A 172 -18.26 -16.77 7.15
CA GLU A 172 -18.54 -18.20 7.24
C GLU A 172 -19.62 -18.57 6.22
N GLU A 173 -19.32 -19.55 5.37
CA GLU A 173 -20.23 -20.08 4.34
C GLU A 173 -20.20 -21.60 4.39
N ASP A 174 -21.37 -22.24 4.46
CA ASP A 174 -21.49 -23.71 4.50
C ASP A 174 -20.62 -24.38 5.59
N GLY A 175 -20.48 -23.72 6.75
CA GLY A 175 -19.66 -24.17 7.87
C GLY A 175 -18.15 -24.02 7.67
N LYS A 176 -17.70 -23.37 6.58
CA LYS A 176 -16.29 -23.07 6.28
C LYS A 176 -16.01 -21.58 6.40
N LYS A 177 -14.85 -21.26 6.98
CA LYS A 177 -14.38 -19.88 7.11
C LYS A 177 -13.62 -19.45 5.87
N HIS A 178 -14.01 -18.33 5.29
CA HIS A 178 -13.40 -17.71 4.13
C HIS A 178 -12.90 -16.30 4.50
N ARG A 179 -11.66 -15.98 4.15
CA ARG A 179 -11.09 -14.64 4.37
C ARG A 179 -11.27 -13.80 3.11
N LEU A 180 -11.83 -12.60 3.25
CA LEU A 180 -12.12 -11.69 2.15
C LEU A 180 -11.31 -10.40 2.29
N ILE A 181 -10.74 -9.95 1.18
CA ILE A 181 -10.02 -8.66 1.07
C ILE A 181 -10.56 -7.91 -0.15
N ILE A 182 -10.76 -6.59 0.00
CA ILE A 182 -11.16 -5.70 -1.11
C ILE A 182 -9.93 -5.17 -1.85
N VAL A 183 -9.30 -6.09 -2.57
CA VAL A 183 -8.23 -5.79 -3.52
C VAL A 183 -8.65 -6.35 -4.87
N PHE A 184 -8.73 -5.45 -5.84
CA PHE A 184 -9.04 -5.75 -7.23
C PHE A 184 -7.93 -5.16 -8.11
N PRO A 185 -7.71 -5.71 -9.32
CA PRO A 185 -6.87 -5.09 -10.33
C PRO A 185 -7.35 -3.68 -10.71
N THR A 186 -6.46 -2.87 -11.25
CA THR A 186 -6.79 -1.52 -11.74
C THR A 186 -7.47 -1.58 -13.11
N SER A 187 -7.24 -2.66 -13.85
CA SER A 187 -7.82 -3.00 -15.14
C SER A 187 -9.30 -3.40 -15.07
N ALA A 188 -9.79 -3.74 -13.88
CA ALA A 188 -11.11 -4.32 -13.62
C ALA A 188 -12.25 -3.30 -13.44
#